data_AF-A0A376DSA4-F1
#
_entry.id   AF-A0A376DSA4-F1
#
_cell.length_a   1.000
_cell.length_b   1.000
_cell.length_c   1.000
_cell.angle_alpha   90.00
_cell.angle_beta   90.00
_cell.angle_gamma   90.00
#
_symmetry.space_group_name_H-M   'P 1'
#
loop_
_entity.id
_entity.type
_entity.pdbx_description
1 polymer ?
#
loop_
_entity_poly.entity_id
_entity_poly.type
_entity_poly.pdbx_seq_one_letter_code
_entity_poly.pdbx_strand_id
1 'polypeptide(L)'
;MTKLIHHYFLEKYDQVDKILSSLGLIEYNPKFQSNDEKYEIEIDVDEFQKFYDDNKNRKIKSFQSFKHDITVLREVRFLNPKKTKFLDSKAFFLSSDYILGKFEKYYYKRDWEINYLVNPSVFLQLIRPFIENDYNSNKKFIDTFSISDFRSFDIDYSATKSKTLQILNDSYFDASYELKVQILRDQVLLAKLERAENDHNEKIKLIDTYISAENSKLVEENIQIKKKLQESQQQQDQIFDKKLRAEAYIREIKIESELKDIDKSNLELDLEFIKNDLEFEKKKRLHRENLDNWEESKNNYLDLQKTNEIKNFKSSSKYCIRPIVTLFCTIVILPLYLKFFDKIKDFFSEYKLGPYGDLIATLIIFILLSGTALYEIIGRTYFTDKEKVKNGLYWIFSKRKKLIEKKISEIEKQYIINHPKPEL
;
A
#
# COMPACT_ATOMS: atom_id res chain seq x y z
N MET A 1 47.81 -31.63 44.24
CA MET A 1 47.70 -32.00 42.81
C MET A 1 46.38 -32.75 42.66
N THR A 2 45.29 -32.01 42.47
CA THR A 2 43.92 -32.51 42.61
C THR A 2 43.43 -33.01 41.25
N LYS A 3 43.90 -34.19 40.83
CA LYS A 3 43.22 -34.98 39.80
C LYS A 3 42.15 -35.80 40.52
N LEU A 4 40.90 -35.35 40.44
CA LEU A 4 39.77 -36.10 40.97
C LEU A 4 39.64 -37.39 40.15
N ILE A 5 39.95 -38.47 40.85
CA ILE A 5 40.06 -39.88 40.50
C ILE A 5 38.90 -40.36 39.60
N HIS A 6 38.94 -40.01 38.31
CA HIS A 6 38.41 -40.83 37.22
C HIS A 6 39.37 -41.99 36.86
N HIS A 7 40.59 -41.97 37.40
CA HIS A 7 41.65 -42.91 37.03
C HIS A 7 41.41 -44.35 37.50
N TYR A 8 40.91 -44.64 38.71
CA TYR A 8 41.02 -46.02 39.22
C TYR A 8 40.17 -47.09 38.51
N PHE A 9 39.04 -46.71 37.90
CA PHE A 9 38.18 -47.65 37.14
C PHE A 9 38.54 -47.67 35.64
N LEU A 10 38.91 -46.51 35.09
CA LEU A 10 39.17 -46.33 33.66
C LEU A 10 40.64 -46.54 33.28
N GLU A 11 41.58 -46.54 34.23
CA GLU A 11 43.01 -46.86 34.01
C GLU A 11 43.25 -48.22 33.34
N LYS A 12 42.28 -49.14 33.42
CA LYS A 12 42.35 -50.45 32.77
C LYS A 12 42.17 -50.39 31.25
N TYR A 13 41.68 -49.27 30.73
CA TYR A 13 41.47 -49.06 29.31
C TYR A 13 42.54 -48.09 28.81
N ASP A 14 43.42 -48.55 27.91
CA ASP A 14 44.34 -47.65 27.25
C ASP A 14 43.55 -46.65 26.39
N GLN A 15 43.86 -45.35 26.52
CA GLN A 15 43.30 -44.26 25.72
C GLN A 15 41.79 -43.98 25.95
N VAL A 16 41.32 -44.05 27.20
CA VAL A 16 39.95 -43.66 27.62
C VAL A 16 39.50 -42.33 27.01
N ASP A 17 40.37 -41.33 26.98
CA ASP A 17 40.05 -40.00 26.44
C ASP A 17 39.62 -40.05 24.96
N LYS A 18 40.21 -40.96 24.17
CA LYS A 18 39.83 -41.18 22.76
C LYS A 18 38.50 -41.91 22.65
N ILE A 19 38.23 -42.85 23.56
CA ILE A 19 36.96 -43.58 23.59
C ILE A 19 35.82 -42.62 23.97
N LEU A 20 36.00 -41.84 25.03
CA LEU A 20 35.01 -40.86 25.49
C LEU A 20 34.72 -39.80 24.41
N SER A 21 35.76 -39.24 23.79
CA SER A 21 35.59 -38.27 22.71
C SER A 21 34.91 -38.87 21.47
N SER A 22 35.17 -40.14 21.12
CA SER A 22 34.48 -40.81 20.01
C SER A 22 32.98 -41.03 20.27
N LEU A 23 32.58 -41.12 21.54
CA LEU A 23 31.19 -41.24 21.99
C LEU A 23 30.52 -39.89 22.24
N GLY A 24 31.23 -38.78 22.00
CA GLY A 24 30.74 -37.43 22.26
C GLY A 24 30.67 -37.05 23.74
N LEU A 25 31.33 -37.81 24.63
CA LEU A 25 31.39 -37.55 26.06
C LEU A 25 32.57 -36.62 26.37
N ILE A 26 32.30 -35.57 27.16
CA ILE A 26 33.29 -34.57 27.56
C ILE A 26 33.57 -34.74 29.06
N GLU A 27 34.84 -34.82 29.42
CA GLU A 27 35.25 -34.87 30.83
C GLU A 27 34.94 -33.55 31.54
N TYR A 28 34.20 -33.62 32.65
CA TYR A 28 33.89 -32.46 33.47
C TYR A 28 34.98 -32.25 34.52
N ASN A 29 35.62 -31.09 34.48
CA ASN A 29 36.57 -30.67 35.50
C ASN A 29 35.86 -29.86 36.58
N PRO A 30 35.76 -30.36 37.82
CA PRO A 30 35.08 -29.65 38.91
C PRO A 30 35.79 -28.34 39.25
N LYS A 31 35.06 -27.42 39.87
CA LYS A 31 35.63 -26.14 40.32
C LYS A 31 36.74 -26.38 41.35
N PHE A 32 37.71 -25.47 41.39
CA PHE A 32 38.75 -25.49 42.42
C PHE A 32 38.12 -25.36 43.80
N GLN A 33 38.22 -26.42 44.61
CA GLN A 33 37.72 -26.46 45.97
C GLN A 33 38.63 -25.67 46.91
N SER A 34 38.05 -24.79 47.73
CA SER A 34 38.76 -24.07 48.79
C SER A 34 39.26 -25.03 49.88
N ASN A 35 40.14 -24.60 50.77
CA ASN A 35 40.59 -25.44 51.89
C ASN A 35 39.44 -25.73 52.87
N ASP A 36 38.54 -24.78 53.06
CA ASP A 36 37.36 -24.94 53.93
C ASP A 36 36.38 -25.96 53.34
N GLU A 37 36.15 -25.92 52.02
CA GLU A 37 35.28 -26.90 51.33
C GLU A 37 35.84 -28.32 51.39
N LYS A 38 37.17 -28.48 51.32
CA LYS A 38 37.81 -29.80 51.47
C LYS A 38 37.59 -30.37 52.87
N TYR A 39 37.63 -29.51 53.90
CA TYR A 39 37.37 -29.92 55.27
C TYR A 39 35.91 -30.35 55.45
N GLU A 40 34.95 -29.61 54.87
CA GLU A 40 33.54 -30.01 54.88
C GLU A 40 33.27 -31.32 54.15
N ILE A 41 33.94 -31.56 53.00
CA ILE A 41 33.85 -32.84 52.29
C ILE A 41 34.34 -33.99 53.17
N GLU A 42 35.42 -33.81 53.92
CA GLU A 42 35.96 -34.86 54.79
C GLU A 42 35.00 -35.19 55.94
N ILE A 43 34.30 -34.19 56.50
CA ILE A 43 33.24 -34.41 57.49
C ILE A 43 32.10 -35.24 56.89
N ASP A 44 31.60 -34.86 55.72
CA ASP A 44 30.50 -35.56 55.05
C ASP A 44 30.89 -36.99 54.64
N VAL A 45 32.17 -37.22 54.31
CA VAL A 45 32.72 -38.55 54.04
C VAL A 45 32.69 -39.42 55.28
N ASP A 46 33.09 -38.87 56.43
CA ASP A 46 33.04 -39.59 57.70
C ASP A 46 31.60 -39.91 58.12
N GLU A 47 30.66 -38.97 57.90
CA GLU A 47 29.23 -39.19 58.13
C GLU A 47 28.66 -40.28 57.20
N PHE A 48 29.00 -40.23 55.91
CA PHE A 48 28.57 -41.24 54.97
C PHE A 48 29.17 -42.60 55.27
N GLN A 49 30.44 -42.67 55.71
CA GLN A 49 31.08 -43.91 56.08
C GLN A 49 30.35 -44.55 57.28
N LYS A 50 30.03 -43.78 58.33
CA LYS A 50 29.23 -44.27 59.46
C LYS A 50 27.85 -44.76 59.01
N PHE A 51 27.15 -43.97 58.20
CA PHE A 51 25.84 -44.35 57.66
C PHE A 51 25.92 -45.63 56.82
N TYR A 52 26.96 -45.77 56.00
CA TYR A 52 27.18 -46.93 55.15
C TYR A 52 27.45 -48.18 56.01
N ASP A 53 28.25 -48.03 57.07
CA ASP A 53 28.60 -49.11 58.00
C ASP A 53 27.43 -49.60 58.86
N ASP A 54 26.44 -48.75 59.12
CA ASP A 54 25.21 -49.12 59.84
C ASP A 54 24.22 -49.96 58.99
N ASN A 55 24.40 -50.00 57.66
CA ASN A 55 23.51 -50.75 56.77
C ASN A 55 23.87 -52.25 56.68
N LYS A 56 22.85 -53.12 56.74
CA LYS A 56 22.97 -54.59 56.57
C LYS A 56 23.23 -54.93 55.10
N ASN A 57 24.04 -55.98 54.84
CA ASN A 57 24.38 -56.49 53.50
C ASN A 57 25.13 -55.50 52.58
N ARG A 58 25.96 -54.63 53.16
CA ARG A 58 26.81 -53.69 52.41
C ARG A 58 28.02 -54.36 51.76
N LYS A 59 28.52 -53.78 50.66
CA LYS A 59 29.78 -54.21 50.02
C LYS A 59 30.95 -53.51 50.68
N ILE A 60 32.14 -54.13 50.67
CA ILE A 60 33.36 -53.47 51.16
C ILE A 60 33.70 -52.32 50.20
N LYS A 61 33.90 -51.12 50.75
CA LYS A 61 34.16 -49.89 49.99
C LYS A 61 35.38 -49.18 50.58
N SER A 62 36.25 -48.66 49.71
CA SER A 62 37.47 -47.97 50.12
C SER A 62 37.17 -46.52 50.53
N PHE A 63 38.01 -45.93 51.38
CA PHE A 63 37.90 -44.51 51.74
C PHE A 63 37.90 -43.58 50.52
N GLN A 64 38.71 -43.88 49.51
CA GLN A 64 38.73 -43.11 48.25
C GLN A 64 37.40 -43.20 47.49
N SER A 65 36.74 -44.35 47.54
CA SER A 65 35.41 -44.53 46.95
C SER A 65 34.33 -43.75 47.70
N PHE A 66 34.41 -43.66 49.03
CA PHE A 66 33.52 -42.79 49.82
C PHE A 66 33.75 -41.32 49.49
N LYS A 67 35.02 -40.89 49.44
CA LYS A 67 35.40 -39.52 49.09
C LYS A 67 34.95 -39.13 47.69
N HIS A 68 35.08 -40.03 46.71
CA HIS A 68 34.59 -39.82 45.36
C HIS A 68 33.09 -39.53 45.35
N ASP A 69 32.27 -40.41 45.94
CA ASP A 69 30.81 -40.32 45.83
C ASP A 69 30.26 -39.05 46.49
N ILE A 70 30.80 -38.68 47.66
CA ILE A 70 30.43 -37.44 48.35
C ILE A 70 30.89 -36.21 47.56
N THR A 71 32.10 -36.25 46.99
CA THR A 71 32.59 -35.13 46.18
C THR A 71 31.72 -34.90 44.94
N VAL A 72 31.37 -35.98 44.22
CA VAL A 72 30.50 -35.91 43.04
C VAL A 72 29.09 -35.46 43.42
N LEU A 73 28.54 -35.98 44.52
CA LEU A 73 27.22 -35.59 45.00
C LEU A 73 27.16 -34.10 45.35
N ARG A 74 28.16 -33.58 46.08
CA ARG A 74 28.24 -32.15 46.42
C ARG A 74 28.39 -31.28 45.18
N GLU A 75 29.20 -31.68 44.21
CA GLU A 75 29.37 -30.95 42.95
C GLU A 75 28.06 -30.89 42.14
N VAL A 76 27.35 -32.01 42.00
CA VAL A 76 26.05 -32.06 41.31
C VAL A 76 25.02 -31.17 42.00
N ARG A 77 25.00 -31.15 43.34
CA ARG A 77 24.11 -30.27 44.10
C ARG A 77 24.48 -28.80 43.96
N PHE A 78 25.78 -28.49 43.91
CA PHE A 78 26.27 -27.13 43.66
C PHE A 78 25.87 -26.64 42.25
N LEU A 79 25.89 -27.51 41.25
CA LEU A 79 25.42 -27.20 39.89
C LEU A 79 23.91 -26.97 39.82
N ASN A 80 23.15 -27.46 40.81
CA ASN A 80 21.69 -27.35 40.91
C ASN A 80 21.23 -26.54 42.15
N PRO A 81 21.63 -25.26 42.32
CA PRO A 81 21.44 -24.53 43.58
C PRO A 81 19.99 -24.04 43.84
N LYS A 82 19.04 -24.26 42.91
CA LYS A 82 17.64 -23.81 43.01
C LYS A 82 16.69 -25.00 43.05
N LYS A 83 15.44 -24.76 43.45
CA LYS A 83 14.32 -25.73 43.42
C LYS A 83 14.07 -26.20 41.98
N THR A 84 14.85 -27.15 41.47
CA THR A 84 14.78 -27.54 40.06
C THR A 84 13.80 -28.69 39.87
N LYS A 85 12.86 -28.51 38.93
CA LYS A 85 12.13 -29.62 38.33
C LYS A 85 13.13 -30.45 37.52
N PHE A 86 12.83 -31.71 37.25
CA PHE A 86 13.73 -32.61 36.51
C PHE A 86 14.24 -32.01 35.18
N LEU A 87 13.39 -31.31 34.42
CA LEU A 87 13.77 -30.65 33.17
C LEU A 87 14.63 -29.38 33.35
N ASP A 88 14.57 -28.76 34.53
CA ASP A 88 15.31 -27.53 34.85
C ASP A 88 16.67 -27.82 35.51
N SER A 89 16.96 -29.09 35.80
CA SER A 89 18.21 -29.52 36.43
C SER A 89 19.36 -29.53 35.42
N LYS A 90 20.51 -29.01 35.84
CA LYS A 90 21.73 -28.90 35.03
C LYS A 90 22.59 -30.16 35.06
N ALA A 91 22.49 -30.93 36.13
CA ALA A 91 23.30 -32.12 36.33
C ALA A 91 22.52 -33.19 37.10
N PHE A 92 22.81 -34.45 36.81
CA PHE A 92 22.33 -35.60 37.56
C PHE A 92 23.52 -36.52 37.87
N PHE A 93 23.49 -37.13 39.05
CA PHE A 93 24.44 -38.17 39.40
C PHE A 93 23.80 -39.53 39.10
N LEU A 94 24.28 -40.21 38.06
CA LEU A 94 23.83 -41.55 37.73
C LEU A 94 24.58 -42.59 38.57
N SER A 95 23.86 -43.30 39.44
CA SER A 95 24.44 -44.37 40.26
C SER A 95 23.44 -45.46 40.56
N SER A 96 23.94 -46.70 40.63
CA SER A 96 23.18 -47.87 41.10
C SER A 96 23.33 -48.11 42.61
N ASP A 97 24.11 -47.30 43.34
CA ASP A 97 24.33 -47.45 44.78
C ASP A 97 23.12 -46.94 45.59
N TYR A 98 22.33 -47.91 46.09
CA TYR A 98 21.15 -47.63 46.90
C TYR A 98 21.45 -46.98 48.25
N ILE A 99 22.59 -47.32 48.87
CA ILE A 99 22.94 -46.79 50.20
C ILE A 99 23.29 -45.30 50.05
N LEU A 100 23.98 -44.94 48.96
CA LEU A 100 24.23 -43.54 48.62
C LEU A 100 22.93 -42.76 48.37
N GLY A 101 21.96 -43.34 47.66
CA GLY A 101 20.66 -42.70 47.42
C GLY A 101 19.84 -42.48 48.68
N LYS A 102 19.90 -43.45 49.62
CA LYS A 102 19.33 -43.25 50.96
C LYS A 102 20.03 -42.12 51.70
N PHE A 103 21.36 -42.10 51.70
CA PHE A 103 22.14 -41.06 52.35
C PHE A 103 21.78 -39.67 51.82
N GLU A 104 21.70 -39.48 50.50
CA GLU A 104 21.26 -38.22 49.90
C GLU A 104 19.87 -37.80 50.44
N LYS A 105 18.92 -38.74 50.45
CA LYS A 105 17.55 -38.49 50.91
C LYS A 105 17.48 -38.06 52.38
N TYR A 106 18.34 -38.60 53.25
CA TYR A 106 18.31 -38.31 54.69
C TYR A 106 19.14 -37.07 55.08
N TYR A 107 20.29 -36.85 54.46
CA TYR A 107 21.26 -35.84 54.91
C TYR A 107 21.25 -34.56 54.08
N TYR A 108 20.90 -34.65 52.78
CA TYR A 108 20.99 -33.50 51.88
C TYR A 108 19.65 -33.02 51.33
N LYS A 109 18.70 -33.94 51.09
CA LYS A 109 17.45 -33.63 50.42
C LYS A 109 16.52 -32.80 51.30
N ARG A 110 16.03 -31.69 50.76
CA ARG A 110 14.92 -30.90 51.34
C ARG A 110 13.57 -31.38 50.79
N ASP A 111 12.48 -31.17 51.52
CA ASP A 111 11.13 -31.67 51.16
C ASP A 111 10.64 -31.25 49.77
N TRP A 112 11.14 -30.12 49.25
CA TRP A 112 10.77 -29.55 47.95
C TRP A 112 11.79 -29.78 46.82
N GLU A 113 12.85 -30.56 47.06
CA GLU A 113 13.89 -30.85 46.07
C GLU A 113 13.66 -32.21 45.41
N ILE A 114 14.00 -32.32 44.11
CA ILE A 114 14.08 -33.63 43.44
C ILE A 114 15.32 -34.40 43.92
N ASN A 115 15.35 -35.71 43.70
CA ASN A 115 16.58 -36.48 43.91
C ASN A 115 17.57 -36.17 42.78
N TYR A 116 18.79 -35.78 43.10
CA TYR A 116 19.83 -35.57 42.10
C TYR A 116 20.62 -36.84 41.82
N LEU A 117 20.63 -37.81 42.75
CA LEU A 117 21.02 -39.18 42.47
C LEU A 117 19.87 -39.91 41.77
N VAL A 118 20.10 -40.31 40.51
CA VAL A 118 19.10 -40.99 39.68
C VAL A 118 19.65 -42.35 39.25
N ASN A 119 18.82 -43.39 39.34
CA ASN A 119 19.19 -44.67 38.79
C ASN A 119 19.26 -44.58 37.26
N PRO A 120 20.31 -45.12 36.60
CA PRO A 120 20.39 -45.19 35.15
C PRO A 120 19.10 -45.65 34.44
N SER A 121 18.38 -46.64 34.98
CA SER A 121 17.10 -47.11 34.41
C SER A 121 15.99 -46.07 34.48
N VAL A 122 15.86 -45.35 35.59
CA VAL A 122 14.86 -44.28 35.75
C VAL A 122 15.20 -43.12 34.82
N PHE A 123 16.49 -42.76 34.74
CA PHE A 123 16.96 -41.72 33.83
C PHE A 123 16.61 -42.05 32.37
N LEU A 124 16.88 -43.28 31.94
CA LEU A 124 16.54 -43.75 30.60
C LEU A 124 15.02 -43.69 30.31
N GLN A 125 14.17 -44.01 31.29
CA GLN A 125 12.71 -43.87 31.13
C GLN A 125 12.29 -42.40 30.96
N LEU A 126 12.91 -41.49 31.71
CA LEU A 126 12.60 -40.07 31.67
C LEU A 126 13.04 -39.40 30.36
N ILE A 127 14.17 -39.84 29.78
CA ILE A 127 14.63 -39.31 28.49
C ILE A 127 13.92 -39.95 27.29
N ARG A 128 13.19 -41.05 27.48
CA ARG A 128 12.56 -41.81 26.37
C ARG A 128 11.68 -40.97 25.44
N PRO A 129 10.84 -40.03 25.92
CA PRO A 129 10.05 -39.17 25.03
C PRO A 129 10.88 -38.29 24.09
N PHE A 130 12.17 -38.09 24.40
CA PHE A 130 13.09 -37.25 23.64
C PHE A 130 14.02 -38.04 22.71
N ILE A 131 13.92 -39.38 22.70
CA ILE A 131 14.67 -40.25 21.80
C ILE A 131 13.80 -40.55 20.58
N GLU A 132 14.40 -40.48 19.38
CA GLU A 132 13.72 -40.82 18.13
C GLU A 132 13.16 -42.25 18.18
N ASN A 133 11.98 -42.44 17.59
CA ASN A 133 11.27 -43.72 17.63
C ASN A 133 11.64 -44.60 16.42
N ASP A 134 12.93 -44.90 16.26
CA ASP A 134 13.46 -45.78 15.21
C ASP A 134 13.81 -47.17 15.75
N TYR A 135 13.85 -48.17 14.87
CA TYR A 135 14.13 -49.57 15.24
C TYR A 135 15.47 -49.73 15.96
N ASN A 136 16.51 -49.01 15.53
CA ASN A 136 17.85 -49.15 16.10
C ASN A 136 17.95 -48.50 17.49
N SER A 137 17.41 -47.30 17.71
CA SER A 137 17.38 -46.71 19.05
C SER A 137 16.48 -47.49 19.99
N ASN A 138 15.36 -48.03 19.50
CA ASN A 138 14.46 -48.88 20.29
C ASN A 138 15.15 -50.18 20.73
N LYS A 139 15.89 -50.83 19.83
CA LYS A 139 16.67 -52.02 20.15
C LYS A 139 17.77 -51.73 21.17
N LYS A 140 18.59 -50.69 20.94
CA LYS A 140 19.64 -50.27 21.88
C LYS A 140 19.08 -49.89 23.24
N PHE A 141 17.91 -49.26 23.28
CA PHE A 141 17.21 -48.93 24.52
C PHE A 141 16.82 -50.19 25.28
N ILE A 142 16.16 -51.15 24.61
CA ILE A 142 15.78 -52.44 25.21
C ILE A 142 17.00 -53.22 25.69
N ASP A 143 18.07 -53.28 24.89
CA ASP A 143 19.33 -53.93 25.24
C ASP A 143 19.93 -53.30 26.51
N THR A 144 19.85 -51.97 26.63
CA THR A 144 20.35 -51.23 27.80
C THR A 144 19.53 -51.53 29.07
N PHE A 145 18.19 -51.58 28.98
CA PHE A 145 17.33 -52.01 30.11
C PHE A 145 17.49 -53.50 30.45
N SER A 146 18.01 -54.28 29.50
CA SER A 146 18.26 -55.70 29.69
C SER A 146 19.57 -55.98 30.44
N ILE A 147 20.45 -54.99 30.66
CA ILE A 147 21.67 -55.16 31.47
C ILE A 147 21.29 -55.32 32.95
N SER A 148 21.81 -56.37 33.60
CA SER A 148 21.49 -56.71 35.00
C SER A 148 21.81 -55.61 35.99
N ASP A 149 22.88 -54.86 35.75
CA ASP A 149 23.43 -53.88 36.70
C ASP A 149 22.66 -52.55 36.74
N PHE A 150 21.78 -52.32 35.77
CA PHE A 150 20.87 -51.17 35.75
C PHE A 150 19.51 -51.46 36.42
N ARG A 151 19.27 -52.68 36.93
CA ARG A 151 17.95 -53.13 37.44
C ARG A 151 17.66 -52.82 38.92
N SER A 152 18.36 -51.89 39.57
CA SER A 152 18.21 -51.67 41.02
C SER A 152 17.04 -50.75 41.41
N PHE A 153 15.85 -51.38 41.55
CA PHE A 153 14.53 -50.93 42.11
C PHE A 153 13.57 -50.23 41.11
N ASP A 154 12.28 -50.57 41.02
CA ASP A 154 11.35 -51.25 41.96
C ASP A 154 10.66 -52.50 41.37
N ILE A 155 10.46 -53.51 42.22
CA ILE A 155 9.78 -54.81 42.02
C ILE A 155 10.39 -55.67 40.90
N ASP A 156 11.08 -56.74 41.31
CA ASP A 156 11.65 -57.72 40.40
C ASP A 156 10.56 -58.60 39.76
N TYR A 157 9.77 -58.01 38.88
CA TYR A 157 8.86 -58.73 37.99
C TYR A 157 9.63 -59.51 36.92
N SER A 158 10.96 -59.71 36.98
CA SER A 158 11.65 -60.46 35.91
C SER A 158 11.11 -61.88 35.77
N ALA A 159 10.87 -62.55 36.91
CA ALA A 159 10.22 -63.86 36.95
C ALA A 159 8.78 -63.78 36.44
N THR A 160 7.99 -62.79 36.89
CA THR A 160 6.59 -62.62 36.48
C THR A 160 6.46 -62.23 35.01
N LYS A 161 7.35 -61.39 34.47
CA LYS A 161 7.45 -61.01 33.05
C LYS A 161 7.87 -62.17 32.19
N SER A 162 8.84 -62.98 32.63
CA SER A 162 9.25 -64.19 31.92
C SER A 162 8.10 -65.21 31.88
N LYS A 163 7.44 -65.47 33.02
CA LYS A 163 6.25 -66.34 33.10
C LYS A 163 5.07 -65.79 32.28
N THR A 164 4.85 -64.47 32.29
CA THR A 164 3.80 -63.82 31.49
C THR A 164 4.12 -63.86 30.01
N LEU A 165 5.38 -63.65 29.61
CA LEU A 165 5.84 -63.77 28.23
C LEU A 165 5.68 -65.22 27.73
N GLN A 166 5.95 -66.21 28.57
CA GLN A 166 5.69 -67.61 28.26
C GLN A 166 4.19 -67.85 28.03
N ILE A 167 3.31 -67.39 28.94
CA ILE A 167 1.85 -67.47 28.76
C ILE A 167 1.39 -66.76 27.48
N LEU A 168 1.94 -65.58 27.17
CA LEU A 168 1.62 -64.83 25.96
C LEU A 168 2.09 -65.54 24.69
N ASN A 169 3.20 -66.26 24.74
CA ASN A 169 3.69 -67.03 23.59
C ASN A 169 2.92 -68.35 23.43
N ASP A 170 2.54 -69.00 24.53
CA ASP A 170 1.88 -70.30 24.53
C ASP A 170 0.37 -70.19 24.25
N SER A 171 -0.30 -69.19 24.82
CA SER A 171 -1.77 -69.02 24.74
C SER A 171 -2.21 -67.91 23.77
N TYR A 172 -1.33 -66.96 23.44
CA TYR A 172 -1.64 -65.81 22.59
C TYR A 172 -0.59 -65.63 21.47
N PHE A 173 -0.18 -66.74 20.84
CA PHE A 173 0.84 -66.74 19.79
C PHE A 173 0.54 -65.70 18.69
N ASP A 174 -0.71 -65.64 18.24
CA ASP A 174 -1.17 -64.76 17.15
C ASP A 174 -1.34 -63.28 17.55
N ALA A 175 -1.20 -62.94 18.84
CA ALA A 175 -1.29 -61.55 19.26
C ALA A 175 -0.13 -60.71 18.70
N SER A 176 -0.42 -59.45 18.34
CA SER A 176 0.58 -58.52 17.81
C SER A 176 1.70 -58.28 18.83
N TYR A 177 2.89 -58.00 18.31
CA TYR A 177 4.07 -57.75 19.13
C TYR A 177 3.85 -56.54 20.06
N GLU A 178 3.18 -55.51 19.57
CA GLU A 178 2.82 -54.31 20.32
C GLU A 178 1.93 -54.63 21.52
N LEU A 179 0.92 -55.49 21.35
CA LEU A 179 0.01 -55.90 22.42
C LEU A 179 0.76 -56.68 23.52
N LYS A 180 1.65 -57.60 23.11
CA LYS A 180 2.49 -58.35 24.06
C LYS A 180 3.41 -57.43 24.86
N VAL A 181 4.01 -56.43 24.22
CA VAL A 181 4.85 -55.42 24.88
C VAL A 181 4.02 -54.54 25.82
N GLN A 182 2.81 -54.14 25.43
CA GLN A 182 1.92 -53.33 26.25
C GLN A 182 1.53 -54.06 27.55
N ILE A 183 1.17 -55.34 27.44
CA ILE A 183 0.87 -56.21 28.59
C ILE A 183 2.09 -56.34 29.53
N LEU A 184 3.29 -56.49 28.99
CA LEU A 184 4.53 -56.61 29.78
C LEU A 184 5.03 -55.29 30.40
N ARG A 185 4.46 -54.16 29.98
CA ARG A 185 4.76 -52.82 30.52
C ARG A 185 3.76 -52.38 31.58
N ASP A 186 2.58 -52.97 31.64
CA ASP A 186 1.55 -52.62 32.62
C ASP A 186 1.91 -53.16 34.00
N GLN A 187 2.41 -52.28 34.85
CA GLN A 187 2.84 -52.61 36.22
C GLN A 187 1.66 -53.04 37.12
N VAL A 188 0.45 -52.54 36.87
CA VAL A 188 -0.74 -52.90 37.66
C VAL A 188 -1.20 -54.32 37.31
N LEU A 189 -1.17 -54.66 36.01
CA LEU A 189 -1.44 -56.02 35.55
C LEU A 189 -0.38 -56.99 36.05
N LEU A 190 0.91 -56.66 35.95
CA LEU A 190 2.00 -57.49 36.44
C LEU A 190 1.91 -57.71 37.96
N ALA A 191 1.52 -56.69 38.74
CA ALA A 191 1.27 -56.84 40.17
C ALA A 191 0.11 -57.79 40.50
N LYS A 192 -0.96 -57.79 39.68
CA LYS A 192 -2.08 -58.73 39.82
C LYS A 192 -1.67 -60.16 39.43
N LEU A 193 -0.88 -60.31 38.37
CA LEU A 193 -0.35 -61.60 37.90
C LEU A 193 0.66 -62.22 38.87
N GLU A 194 1.43 -61.40 39.57
CA GLU A 194 2.32 -61.85 40.64
C GLU A 194 1.53 -62.36 41.85
N ARG A 195 0.43 -61.69 42.24
CA ARG A 195 -0.42 -62.18 43.35
C ARG A 195 -1.13 -63.50 43.03
N ALA A 196 -1.42 -63.75 41.76
CA ALA A 196 -1.99 -64.99 41.27
C ALA A 196 -0.94 -66.11 41.05
N GLU A 197 0.23 -66.07 41.72
CA GLU A 197 1.41 -66.86 41.35
C GLU A 197 1.14 -68.37 41.15
N ASN A 198 0.22 -68.92 41.94
CA ASN A 198 -0.07 -70.35 42.03
C ASN A 198 -1.23 -70.84 41.14
N ASP A 199 -2.01 -69.97 40.50
CA ASP A 199 -3.14 -70.36 39.64
C ASP A 199 -2.93 -69.89 38.19
N HIS A 200 -2.67 -70.84 37.30
CA HIS A 200 -2.47 -70.58 35.87
C HIS A 200 -3.76 -70.09 35.19
N ASN A 201 -4.92 -70.60 35.58
CA ASN A 201 -6.20 -70.21 35.00
C ASN A 201 -6.61 -68.79 35.42
N GLU A 202 -6.28 -68.39 36.64
CA GLU A 202 -6.50 -67.02 37.12
C GLU A 202 -5.64 -66.00 36.34
N LYS A 203 -4.38 -66.35 36.04
CA LYS A 203 -3.50 -65.49 35.20
C LYS A 203 -4.03 -65.31 33.79
N ILE A 204 -4.52 -66.36 33.15
CA ILE A 204 -5.13 -66.27 31.82
C ILE A 204 -6.35 -65.33 31.85
N LYS A 205 -7.24 -65.49 32.83
CA LYS A 205 -8.41 -64.61 33.00
C LYS A 205 -8.05 -63.14 33.19
N LEU A 206 -6.98 -62.85 33.94
CA LEU A 206 -6.50 -61.48 34.13
C LEU A 206 -5.99 -60.85 32.83
N ILE A 207 -5.28 -61.63 32.00
CA ILE A 207 -4.81 -61.22 30.67
C ILE A 207 -6.00 -61.03 29.71
N ASP A 208 -6.95 -61.97 29.67
CA ASP A 208 -8.16 -61.87 28.86
C ASP A 208 -9.00 -60.63 29.18
N THR A 209 -9.16 -60.35 30.48
CA THR A 209 -9.90 -59.17 30.96
C THR A 209 -9.20 -57.89 30.54
N TYR A 210 -7.87 -57.86 30.59
CA TYR A 210 -7.08 -56.72 30.14
C TYR A 210 -7.22 -56.50 28.63
N ILE A 211 -7.04 -57.56 27.83
CA ILE A 211 -7.18 -57.50 26.37
C ILE A 211 -8.59 -57.06 25.98
N SER A 212 -9.62 -57.57 26.66
CA SER A 212 -11.01 -57.20 26.40
C SER A 212 -11.30 -55.73 26.72
N ALA A 213 -10.76 -55.21 27.82
CA ALA A 213 -10.89 -53.81 28.20
C ALA A 213 -10.17 -52.88 27.19
N GLU A 214 -8.95 -53.25 26.78
CA GLU A 214 -8.17 -52.48 25.82
C GLU A 214 -8.82 -52.49 24.43
N ASN A 215 -9.33 -53.65 23.97
CA ASN A 215 -10.07 -53.73 22.72
C ASN A 215 -11.33 -52.86 22.74
N SER A 216 -12.06 -52.82 23.86
CA SER A 216 -13.25 -51.97 24.00
C SER A 216 -12.88 -50.48 23.89
N LYS A 217 -11.78 -50.09 24.53
CA LYS A 217 -11.24 -48.72 24.45
C LYS A 217 -10.79 -48.36 23.04
N LEU A 218 -10.07 -49.25 22.35
CA LEU A 218 -9.64 -49.05 20.97
C LEU A 218 -10.82 -48.93 19.99
N VAL A 219 -11.90 -49.66 20.23
CA VAL A 219 -13.14 -49.52 19.44
C VAL A 219 -13.77 -48.15 19.67
N GLU A 220 -13.84 -47.67 20.91
CA GLU A 220 -14.37 -46.34 21.22
C GLU A 220 -13.52 -45.22 20.60
N GLU A 221 -12.19 -45.31 20.72
CA GLU A 221 -11.26 -44.38 20.08
C GLU A 221 -11.42 -44.37 18.55
N ASN A 222 -11.56 -45.54 17.93
CA ASN A 222 -11.82 -45.64 16.49
C ASN A 222 -13.14 -45.00 16.08
N ILE A 223 -14.21 -45.17 16.87
CA ILE A 223 -15.50 -44.52 16.62
C ILE A 223 -15.36 -42.99 16.69
N GLN A 224 -14.66 -42.47 17.71
CA GLN A 224 -14.41 -41.04 17.86
C GLN A 224 -13.56 -40.48 16.71
N ILE A 225 -12.51 -41.19 16.30
CA ILE A 225 -11.65 -40.80 15.18
C ILE A 225 -12.45 -40.78 13.87
N LYS A 226 -13.25 -41.81 13.60
CA LYS A 226 -14.11 -41.85 12.40
C LYS A 226 -15.11 -40.69 12.37
N LYS A 227 -15.71 -40.36 13.52
CA LYS A 227 -16.63 -39.22 13.63
C LYS A 227 -15.91 -37.89 13.34
N LYS A 228 -14.72 -37.67 13.93
CA LYS A 228 -13.91 -36.48 13.65
C LYS A 228 -13.47 -36.40 12.19
N LEU A 229 -13.14 -37.54 11.57
CA LEU A 229 -12.79 -37.61 10.15
C LEU A 229 -13.98 -37.17 9.29
N GLN A 230 -15.18 -37.67 9.58
CA GLN A 230 -16.41 -37.33 8.86
C GLN A 230 -16.78 -35.85 9.03
N GLU A 231 -16.67 -35.32 10.25
CA GLU A 231 -16.88 -33.89 10.53
C GLU A 231 -15.87 -33.01 9.75
N SER A 232 -14.60 -33.42 9.71
CA SER A 232 -13.56 -32.72 8.95
C SER A 232 -13.83 -32.74 7.45
N GLN A 233 -14.25 -33.89 6.90
CA GLN A 233 -14.63 -34.01 5.49
C GLN A 233 -15.83 -33.11 5.15
N GLN A 234 -16.87 -33.10 5.99
CA GLN A 234 -18.03 -32.22 5.79
C GLN A 234 -17.65 -30.74 5.85
N GLN A 235 -16.75 -30.36 6.76
CA GLN A 235 -16.24 -28.98 6.82
C GLN A 235 -15.45 -28.62 5.56
N GLN A 236 -14.63 -29.55 5.05
CA GLN A 236 -13.86 -29.35 3.83
C GLN A 236 -14.77 -29.17 2.61
N ASP A 237 -15.83 -29.98 2.48
CA ASP A 237 -16.82 -29.85 1.41
C ASP A 237 -17.56 -28.51 1.51
N GLN A 238 -17.98 -28.09 2.71
CA GLN A 238 -18.62 -26.80 2.92
C GLN A 238 -17.70 -25.63 2.57
N ILE A 239 -16.42 -25.71 2.91
CA ILE A 239 -15.42 -24.68 2.56
C ILE A 239 -15.22 -24.65 1.04
N PHE A 240 -15.15 -25.82 0.40
CA PHE A 240 -15.02 -25.92 -1.05
C PHE A 240 -16.21 -25.29 -1.77
N ASP A 241 -17.44 -25.60 -1.34
CA ASP A 241 -18.66 -24.99 -1.90
C ASP A 241 -18.70 -23.47 -1.71
N LYS A 242 -18.32 -22.98 -0.52
CA LYS A 242 -18.23 -21.54 -0.24
C LYS A 242 -17.19 -20.88 -1.15
N LYS A 243 -16.04 -21.52 -1.35
CA LYS A 243 -14.98 -21.02 -2.23
C LYS A 243 -15.47 -20.94 -3.68
N LEU A 244 -16.15 -21.99 -4.17
CA LEU A 244 -16.69 -22.03 -5.53
C LEU A 244 -17.71 -20.90 -5.77
N ARG A 245 -18.62 -20.66 -4.79
CA ARG A 245 -19.59 -19.56 -4.85
C ARG A 245 -18.91 -18.19 -4.82
N ALA A 246 -17.89 -18.01 -3.98
CA ALA A 246 -17.13 -16.76 -3.93
C ALA A 246 -16.40 -16.49 -5.24
N GLU A 247 -15.79 -17.52 -5.87
CA GLU A 247 -15.13 -17.39 -7.18
C GLU A 247 -16.11 -17.08 -8.32
N ALA A 248 -17.34 -17.59 -8.27
CA ALA A 248 -18.39 -17.23 -9.22
C ALA A 248 -18.81 -15.76 -9.05
N TYR A 249 -19.04 -15.33 -7.80
CA TYR A 249 -19.41 -13.95 -7.48
C TYR A 249 -18.33 -12.93 -7.86
N ILE A 250 -17.05 -13.24 -7.62
CA ILE A 250 -15.92 -12.40 -8.04
C ILE A 250 -15.88 -12.26 -9.57
N ARG A 251 -16.17 -13.34 -10.30
CA ARG A 251 -16.26 -13.29 -11.77
C ARG A 251 -17.39 -12.40 -12.25
N GLU A 252 -18.56 -12.49 -11.64
CA GLU A 252 -19.70 -11.61 -11.96
C GLU A 252 -19.38 -10.14 -11.71
N ILE A 253 -18.82 -9.80 -10.53
CA ILE A 253 -18.38 -8.42 -10.24
C ILE A 253 -17.37 -7.93 -11.25
N LYS A 254 -16.40 -8.78 -11.64
CA LYS A 254 -15.37 -8.40 -12.61
C LYS A 254 -15.99 -8.06 -13.97
N ILE A 255 -16.89 -8.90 -14.46
CA ILE A 255 -17.61 -8.65 -15.72
C ILE A 255 -18.43 -7.35 -15.61
N GLU A 256 -19.11 -7.13 -14.49
CA GLU A 256 -19.89 -5.91 -14.26
C GLU A 256 -19.00 -4.66 -14.23
N SER A 257 -17.80 -4.74 -13.64
CA SER A 257 -16.84 -3.62 -13.64
C SER A 257 -16.29 -3.33 -15.04
N GLU A 258 -15.98 -4.36 -15.82
CA GLU A 258 -15.49 -4.20 -17.20
C GLU A 258 -16.57 -3.57 -18.09
N LEU A 259 -17.84 -3.96 -17.93
CA LEU A 259 -18.97 -3.32 -18.64
C LEU A 259 -19.13 -1.84 -18.24
N LYS A 260 -19.02 -1.52 -16.95
CA LYS A 260 -19.09 -0.14 -16.46
C LYS A 260 -17.95 0.73 -16.99
N ASP A 261 -16.74 0.17 -17.13
CA ASP A 261 -15.59 0.89 -17.69
C ASP A 261 -15.78 1.16 -19.19
N ILE A 262 -16.35 0.22 -19.93
CA ILE A 262 -16.73 0.42 -21.34
C ILE A 262 -17.79 1.52 -21.46
N ASP A 263 -18.84 1.47 -20.64
CA ASP A 263 -19.90 2.49 -20.64
C ASP A 263 -19.35 3.87 -20.30
N LYS A 264 -18.45 3.95 -19.31
CA LYS A 264 -17.78 5.19 -18.95
C LYS A 264 -16.94 5.74 -20.11
N SER A 265 -16.17 4.89 -20.78
CA SER A 265 -15.35 5.31 -21.93
C SER A 265 -16.23 5.83 -23.09
N ASN A 266 -17.36 5.18 -23.36
CA ASN A 266 -18.32 5.65 -24.37
C ASN A 266 -18.92 7.01 -23.99
N LEU A 267 -19.30 7.20 -22.73
CA LEU A 267 -19.81 8.47 -22.24
C LEU A 267 -18.75 9.59 -22.31
N GLU A 268 -17.48 9.29 -22.08
CA GLU A 268 -16.38 10.25 -22.23
C GLU A 268 -16.23 10.70 -23.68
N LEU A 269 -16.33 9.78 -24.65
CA LEU A 269 -16.32 10.09 -26.07
C LEU A 269 -17.52 10.95 -26.49
N ASP A 270 -18.72 10.62 -26.01
CA ASP A 270 -19.93 11.41 -26.27
C ASP A 270 -19.81 12.83 -25.70
N LEU A 271 -19.26 12.98 -24.49
CA LEU A 271 -19.00 14.28 -23.89
C LEU A 271 -17.97 15.10 -24.67
N GLU A 272 -16.93 14.47 -25.20
CA GLU A 272 -15.94 15.13 -26.05
C GLU A 272 -16.57 15.59 -27.38
N PHE A 273 -17.41 14.75 -27.99
CA PHE A 273 -18.17 15.13 -29.17
C PHE A 273 -19.08 16.34 -28.92
N ILE A 274 -19.86 16.32 -27.83
CA ILE A 274 -20.74 17.43 -27.45
C ILE A 274 -19.95 18.71 -27.17
N LYS A 275 -18.78 18.62 -26.53
CA LYS A 275 -17.90 19.79 -26.28
C LYS A 275 -17.42 20.40 -27.60
N ASN A 276 -16.95 19.56 -28.53
CA ASN A 276 -16.49 20.02 -29.84
C ASN A 276 -17.61 20.69 -30.64
N ASP A 277 -18.81 20.10 -30.65
CA ASP A 277 -19.99 20.68 -31.29
C ASP A 277 -20.39 22.03 -30.66
N LEU A 278 -20.33 22.13 -29.33
CA LEU A 278 -20.64 23.35 -28.61
C LEU A 278 -19.61 24.45 -28.89
N GLU A 279 -18.31 24.11 -28.96
CA GLU A 279 -17.27 25.05 -29.37
C GLU A 279 -17.44 25.52 -30.81
N PHE A 280 -17.80 24.61 -31.71
CA PHE A 280 -18.09 24.94 -33.10
C PHE A 280 -19.28 25.91 -33.21
N GLU A 281 -20.39 25.64 -32.52
CA GLU A 281 -21.56 26.53 -32.49
C GLU A 281 -21.24 27.88 -31.81
N LYS A 282 -20.39 27.90 -30.78
CA LYS A 282 -19.89 29.17 -30.20
C LYS A 282 -19.11 29.99 -31.21
N LYS A 283 -18.16 29.38 -31.93
CA LYS A 283 -17.38 30.06 -32.99
C LYS A 283 -18.29 30.60 -34.08
N LYS A 284 -19.29 29.82 -34.50
CA LYS A 284 -20.29 30.23 -35.49
C LYS A 284 -21.16 31.38 -35.02
N ARG A 285 -21.59 31.40 -33.75
CA ARG A 285 -22.32 32.52 -33.15
C ARG A 285 -21.48 33.78 -33.11
N LEU A 286 -20.23 33.68 -32.63
CA LEU A 286 -19.29 34.80 -32.59
C LEU A 286 -19.00 35.35 -33.99
N HIS A 287 -18.86 34.47 -34.99
CA HIS A 287 -18.71 34.88 -36.37
C HIS A 287 -19.94 35.64 -36.89
N ARG A 288 -21.16 35.17 -36.58
CA ARG A 288 -22.40 35.90 -36.92
C ARG A 288 -22.46 37.27 -36.28
N GLU A 289 -22.15 37.37 -34.99
CA GLU A 289 -22.11 38.65 -34.26
C GLU A 289 -21.06 39.61 -34.84
N ASN A 290 -19.87 39.10 -35.17
CA ASN A 290 -18.83 39.90 -35.83
C ASN A 290 -19.25 40.36 -37.23
N LEU A 291 -19.98 39.52 -37.97
CA LEU A 291 -20.49 39.85 -39.28
C LEU A 291 -21.59 40.92 -39.20
N ASP A 292 -22.52 40.78 -38.25
CA ASP A 292 -23.58 41.77 -38.00
C ASP A 292 -22.98 43.12 -37.56
N ASN A 293 -22.03 43.11 -36.62
CA ASN A 293 -21.31 44.30 -36.18
C ASN A 293 -20.51 44.97 -37.32
N TRP A 294 -19.90 44.17 -38.19
CA TRP A 294 -19.19 44.67 -39.38
C TRP A 294 -20.17 45.29 -40.38
N GLU A 295 -21.32 44.66 -40.63
CA GLU A 295 -22.35 45.20 -41.52
C GLU A 295 -22.94 46.50 -40.97
N GLU A 296 -23.22 46.57 -39.67
CA GLU A 296 -23.68 47.79 -39.00
C GLU A 296 -22.63 48.90 -39.08
N SER A 297 -21.37 48.59 -38.79
CA SER A 297 -20.25 49.55 -38.89
C SER A 297 -20.06 50.06 -40.31
N LYS A 298 -20.14 49.18 -41.31
CA LYS A 298 -20.10 49.56 -42.73
C LYS A 298 -21.26 50.49 -43.07
N ASN A 299 -22.48 50.12 -42.72
CA ASN A 299 -23.68 50.90 -43.04
C ASN A 299 -23.63 52.29 -42.38
N ASN A 300 -23.26 52.36 -41.09
CA ASN A 300 -23.08 53.61 -40.36
C ASN A 300 -22.00 54.49 -41.00
N TYR A 301 -20.86 53.92 -41.40
CA TYR A 301 -19.80 54.65 -42.10
C TYR A 301 -20.28 55.18 -43.46
N LEU A 302 -20.94 54.35 -44.26
CA LEU A 302 -21.46 54.73 -45.57
C LEU A 302 -22.52 55.83 -45.46
N ASP A 303 -23.42 55.76 -44.48
CA ASP A 303 -24.42 56.79 -44.23
C ASP A 303 -23.79 58.09 -43.75
N LEU A 304 -22.79 58.04 -42.87
CA LEU A 304 -22.05 59.22 -42.45
C LEU A 304 -21.31 59.87 -43.63
N GLN A 305 -20.64 59.08 -44.47
CA GLN A 305 -19.98 59.58 -45.68
C GLN A 305 -20.98 60.15 -46.69
N LYS A 306 -22.14 59.51 -46.86
CA LYS A 306 -23.23 60.00 -47.71
C LYS A 306 -23.74 61.34 -47.23
N THR A 307 -23.96 61.51 -45.92
CA THR A 307 -24.40 62.81 -45.37
C THR A 307 -23.32 63.89 -45.54
N ASN A 308 -22.04 63.56 -45.34
CA ASN A 308 -20.92 64.47 -45.54
C ASN A 308 -20.75 64.86 -47.01
N GLU A 309 -20.81 63.91 -47.93
CA GLU A 309 -20.77 64.19 -49.37
C GLU A 309 -21.96 65.06 -49.80
N ILE A 310 -23.17 64.78 -49.32
CA ILE A 310 -24.33 65.65 -49.58
C ILE A 310 -24.09 67.08 -49.07
N LYS A 311 -23.51 67.24 -47.87
CA LYS A 311 -23.13 68.56 -47.34
C LYS A 311 -22.06 69.24 -48.20
N ASN A 312 -21.05 68.50 -48.63
CA ASN A 312 -19.98 68.98 -49.51
C ASN A 312 -20.56 69.45 -50.86
N PHE A 313 -21.39 68.63 -51.51
CA PHE A 313 -22.05 69.01 -52.76
C PHE A 313 -22.97 70.22 -52.60
N LYS A 314 -23.74 70.32 -51.50
CA LYS A 314 -24.55 71.50 -51.19
C LYS A 314 -23.69 72.74 -51.00
N SER A 315 -22.56 72.63 -50.30
CA SER A 315 -21.61 73.72 -50.11
C SER A 315 -20.97 74.17 -51.42
N SER A 316 -20.50 73.22 -52.23
CA SER A 316 -19.97 73.45 -53.58
C SER A 316 -21.01 74.05 -54.52
N SER A 317 -22.28 73.64 -54.41
CA SER A 317 -23.36 74.23 -55.21
C SER A 317 -23.66 75.67 -54.80
N LYS A 318 -23.72 75.98 -53.50
CA LYS A 318 -23.83 77.38 -53.03
C LYS A 318 -22.66 78.24 -53.53
N TYR A 319 -21.46 77.66 -53.51
CA TYR A 319 -20.25 78.29 -54.03
C TYR A 319 -20.37 78.63 -55.52
N CYS A 320 -20.99 77.77 -56.34
CA CYS A 320 -21.23 78.04 -57.77
C CYS A 320 -22.42 78.96 -58.06
N ILE A 321 -23.50 78.87 -57.28
CA ILE A 321 -24.71 79.67 -57.49
C ILE A 321 -24.44 81.14 -57.14
N ARG A 322 -23.68 81.42 -56.07
CA ARG A 322 -23.39 82.78 -55.62
C ARG A 322 -22.85 83.69 -56.74
N PRO A 323 -21.80 83.32 -57.51
CA PRO A 323 -21.31 84.15 -58.61
C PRO A 323 -22.31 84.25 -59.78
N ILE A 324 -23.10 83.21 -60.05
CA ILE A 324 -24.18 83.28 -61.06
C ILE A 324 -25.21 84.33 -60.64
N VAL A 325 -25.61 84.34 -59.37
CA VAL A 325 -26.57 85.31 -58.81
C VAL A 325 -25.96 86.70 -58.75
N THR A 326 -24.71 86.87 -58.31
CA THR A 326 -24.07 88.19 -58.28
C THR A 326 -23.89 88.76 -59.68
N LEU A 327 -23.53 87.93 -60.67
CA LEU A 327 -23.45 88.34 -62.06
C LEU A 327 -24.82 88.68 -62.65
N PHE A 328 -25.84 87.90 -62.35
CA PHE A 328 -27.20 88.24 -62.76
C PHE A 328 -27.65 89.57 -62.14
N CYS A 329 -27.41 89.76 -60.85
CA CYS A 329 -27.70 91.04 -60.17
C CYS A 329 -26.90 92.19 -60.78
N THR A 330 -25.62 92.03 -61.09
CA THR A 330 -24.83 93.11 -61.71
C THR A 330 -25.30 93.40 -63.13
N ILE A 331 -25.63 92.39 -63.93
CA ILE A 331 -26.20 92.57 -65.28
C ILE A 331 -27.55 93.29 -65.24
N VAL A 332 -28.37 93.08 -64.21
CA VAL A 332 -29.67 93.77 -64.06
C VAL A 332 -29.52 95.18 -63.46
N ILE A 333 -28.67 95.33 -62.45
CA ILE A 333 -28.49 96.59 -61.71
C ILE A 333 -27.68 97.61 -62.52
N LEU A 334 -26.67 97.17 -63.29
CA LEU A 334 -25.78 98.09 -64.01
C LEU A 334 -26.51 98.90 -65.10
N PRO A 335 -27.41 98.35 -65.93
CA PRO A 335 -28.20 99.13 -66.89
C PRO A 335 -29.20 100.07 -66.21
N LEU A 336 -29.80 99.65 -65.09
CA LEU A 336 -30.66 100.52 -64.29
C LEU A 336 -29.86 101.70 -63.72
N TYR A 337 -28.68 101.42 -63.16
CA TYR A 337 -27.75 102.42 -62.67
C TYR A 337 -27.37 103.43 -63.76
N LEU A 338 -27.03 102.96 -64.96
CA LEU A 338 -26.71 103.83 -66.10
C LEU A 338 -27.91 104.67 -66.54
N LYS A 339 -29.12 104.10 -66.57
CA LYS A 339 -30.36 104.83 -66.93
C LYS A 339 -30.72 105.93 -65.92
N PHE A 340 -30.42 105.70 -64.64
CA PHE A 340 -30.70 106.65 -63.56
C PHE A 340 -29.49 107.48 -63.15
N PHE A 341 -28.40 107.44 -63.92
CA PHE A 341 -27.14 108.08 -63.60
C PHE A 341 -27.29 109.58 -63.29
N ASP A 342 -28.00 110.31 -64.15
CA ASP A 342 -28.21 111.75 -63.96
C ASP A 342 -29.00 112.05 -62.68
N LYS A 343 -30.05 111.27 -62.38
CA LYS A 343 -30.84 111.44 -61.15
C LYS A 343 -30.05 111.12 -59.88
N ILE A 344 -29.19 110.10 -59.94
CA ILE A 344 -28.32 109.73 -58.81
C ILE A 344 -27.27 110.83 -58.58
N LYS A 345 -26.70 111.36 -59.65
CA LYS A 345 -25.75 112.48 -59.59
C LYS A 345 -26.40 113.73 -59.00
N ASP A 346 -27.61 114.07 -59.46
CA ASP A 346 -28.38 115.22 -58.92
C ASP A 346 -28.65 115.04 -57.43
N PHE A 347 -29.02 113.84 -56.98
CA PHE A 347 -29.20 113.54 -55.56
C PHE A 347 -27.94 113.79 -54.72
N PHE A 348 -26.75 113.43 -55.21
CA PHE A 348 -25.50 113.72 -54.49
C PHE A 348 -25.08 115.20 -54.56
N SER A 349 -25.55 115.95 -55.56
CA SER A 349 -25.28 117.39 -55.67
C SER A 349 -25.93 118.20 -54.53
N GLU A 350 -27.07 117.75 -54.00
CA GLU A 350 -27.76 118.37 -52.85
C GLU A 350 -26.91 118.35 -51.56
N TYR A 351 -26.04 117.35 -51.42
CA TYR A 351 -25.21 117.15 -50.22
C TYR A 351 -23.90 117.97 -50.22
N LYS A 352 -23.68 118.86 -51.19
CA LYS A 352 -22.55 119.83 -51.26
C LYS A 352 -21.16 119.21 -50.98
N LEU A 353 -20.86 118.08 -51.62
CA LEU A 353 -19.65 117.28 -51.42
C LEU A 353 -18.34 117.88 -52.02
N GLY A 354 -18.29 119.20 -52.24
CA GLY A 354 -17.14 119.91 -52.83
C GLY A 354 -17.13 119.90 -54.37
N PRO A 355 -16.17 120.61 -55.00
CA PRO A 355 -16.04 120.64 -56.46
C PRO A 355 -15.71 119.23 -56.94
N TYR A 356 -16.60 118.65 -57.76
CA TYR A 356 -16.54 117.27 -58.30
C TYR A 356 -16.94 116.13 -57.35
N GLY A 357 -17.43 116.42 -56.13
CA GLY A 357 -17.78 115.38 -55.15
C GLY A 357 -18.95 114.47 -55.57
N ASP A 358 -19.93 115.02 -56.28
CA ASP A 358 -21.09 114.32 -56.84
C ASP A 358 -20.69 113.29 -57.90
N LEU A 359 -19.79 113.68 -58.80
CA LEU A 359 -19.30 112.84 -59.89
C LEU A 359 -18.36 111.75 -59.36
N ILE A 360 -17.53 112.07 -58.38
CA ILE A 360 -16.63 111.11 -57.71
C ILE A 360 -17.44 110.06 -56.94
N ALA A 361 -18.46 110.46 -56.15
CA ALA A 361 -19.30 109.52 -55.39
C ALA A 361 -20.02 108.53 -56.32
N THR A 362 -20.57 109.03 -57.43
CA THR A 362 -21.23 108.23 -58.46
C THR A 362 -20.22 107.28 -59.15
N LEU A 363 -19.01 107.75 -59.48
CA LEU A 363 -17.96 106.87 -60.03
C LEU A 363 -17.50 105.79 -59.04
N ILE A 364 -17.43 106.09 -57.74
CA ILE A 364 -17.07 105.10 -56.71
C ILE A 364 -18.09 103.97 -56.66
N ILE A 365 -19.39 104.26 -56.72
CA ILE A 365 -20.45 103.23 -56.76
C ILE A 365 -20.27 102.33 -58.00
N PHE A 366 -19.99 102.93 -59.16
CA PHE A 366 -19.73 102.18 -60.40
C PHE A 366 -18.48 101.30 -60.30
N ILE A 367 -17.39 101.82 -59.72
CA ILE A 367 -16.15 101.08 -59.48
C ILE A 367 -16.38 99.93 -58.49
N LEU A 368 -17.19 100.12 -57.45
CA LEU A 368 -17.54 99.06 -56.49
C LEU A 368 -18.39 97.96 -57.15
N LEU A 369 -19.40 98.33 -57.95
CA LEU A 369 -20.23 97.35 -58.69
C LEU A 369 -19.42 96.58 -59.73
N SER A 370 -18.57 97.27 -60.48
CA SER A 370 -17.70 96.65 -61.49
C SER A 370 -16.60 95.81 -60.83
N GLY A 371 -16.00 96.30 -59.76
CA GLY A 371 -14.94 95.63 -59.00
C GLY A 371 -15.44 94.36 -58.31
N THR A 372 -16.66 94.37 -57.75
CA THR A 372 -17.28 93.16 -57.16
C THR A 372 -17.60 92.11 -58.23
N ALA A 373 -18.11 92.53 -59.40
CA ALA A 373 -18.31 91.63 -60.54
C ALA A 373 -16.99 91.01 -61.03
N LEU A 374 -15.96 91.83 -61.17
CA LEU A 374 -14.64 91.44 -61.67
C LEU A 374 -13.90 90.53 -60.67
N TYR A 375 -14.04 90.79 -59.37
CA TYR A 375 -13.54 89.92 -58.29
C TYR A 375 -14.24 88.55 -58.28
N GLU A 376 -15.57 88.50 -58.42
CA GLU A 376 -16.32 87.24 -58.46
C GLU A 376 -16.02 86.42 -59.74
N ILE A 377 -15.80 87.07 -60.89
CA ILE A 377 -15.37 86.38 -62.12
C ILE A 377 -13.93 85.89 -61.97
N ILE A 378 -12.96 86.80 -61.83
CA ILE A 378 -11.53 86.45 -61.94
C ILE A 378 -11.03 85.70 -60.71
N GLY A 379 -11.43 86.14 -59.52
CA GLY A 379 -10.95 85.58 -58.26
C GLY A 379 -11.43 84.16 -57.97
N ARG A 380 -12.55 83.71 -58.55
CA ARG A 380 -13.16 82.40 -58.23
C ARG A 380 -13.34 81.45 -59.41
N THR A 381 -13.37 81.93 -60.66
CA THR A 381 -13.36 81.01 -61.81
C THR A 381 -11.94 80.54 -62.14
N TYR A 382 -10.92 81.37 -61.90
CA TYR A 382 -9.55 81.09 -62.34
C TYR A 382 -8.61 80.62 -61.22
N PHE A 383 -8.83 81.04 -59.97
CA PHE A 383 -7.89 80.80 -58.85
C PHE A 383 -8.32 79.73 -57.82
N THR A 384 -9.45 79.04 -57.99
CA THR A 384 -9.99 78.14 -56.94
C THR A 384 -10.37 76.73 -57.42
N ASP A 385 -10.28 75.77 -56.49
CA ASP A 385 -10.53 74.32 -56.61
C ASP A 385 -11.39 73.90 -57.81
N LYS A 386 -10.72 73.42 -58.88
CA LYS A 386 -11.37 72.86 -60.08
C LYS A 386 -12.41 71.79 -59.71
N GLU A 387 -12.17 71.04 -58.65
CA GLU A 387 -13.08 70.01 -58.16
C GLU A 387 -14.35 70.57 -57.51
N LYS A 388 -14.27 71.67 -56.74
CA LYS A 388 -15.46 72.29 -56.12
C LYS A 388 -16.38 72.88 -57.18
N VAL A 389 -15.82 73.50 -58.22
CA VAL A 389 -16.61 74.04 -59.34
C VAL A 389 -17.26 72.92 -60.15
N LYS A 390 -16.50 71.87 -60.48
CA LYS A 390 -17.02 70.68 -61.18
C LYS A 390 -18.15 70.02 -60.39
N ASN A 391 -17.95 69.77 -59.09
CA ASN A 391 -18.94 69.15 -58.21
C ASN A 391 -20.19 70.02 -58.01
N GLY A 392 -20.01 71.34 -57.87
CA GLY A 392 -21.10 72.30 -57.70
C GLY A 392 -21.98 72.43 -58.96
N LEU A 393 -21.39 72.54 -60.14
CA LEU A 393 -22.13 72.58 -61.42
C LEU A 393 -22.84 71.26 -61.70
N TYR A 394 -22.17 70.12 -61.50
CA TYR A 394 -22.79 68.81 -61.70
C TYR A 394 -23.96 68.57 -60.73
N TRP A 395 -23.90 69.06 -59.48
CA TRP A 395 -25.00 68.99 -58.52
C TRP A 395 -26.25 69.78 -58.96
N ILE A 396 -26.04 70.88 -59.68
CA ILE A 396 -27.11 71.77 -60.17
C ILE A 396 -27.77 71.16 -61.41
N PHE A 397 -26.99 70.61 -62.35
CA PHE A 397 -27.48 70.18 -63.67
C PHE A 397 -27.79 68.67 -63.79
N SER A 398 -27.27 67.81 -62.92
CA SER A 398 -27.40 66.34 -63.06
C SER A 398 -28.40 65.68 -62.09
N LYS A 399 -28.72 64.40 -62.33
CA LYS A 399 -29.52 63.56 -61.42
C LYS A 399 -28.74 63.26 -60.13
N ARG A 400 -28.90 64.12 -59.12
CA ARG A 400 -28.26 64.10 -57.79
C ARG A 400 -28.06 62.70 -57.18
N LYS A 401 -29.04 61.80 -57.32
CA LYS A 401 -29.02 60.44 -56.78
C LYS A 401 -27.89 59.56 -57.37
N LYS A 402 -27.74 59.55 -58.70
CA LYS A 402 -26.74 58.71 -59.40
C LYS A 402 -25.29 59.08 -59.07
N LEU A 403 -25.04 60.36 -58.80
CA LEU A 403 -23.69 60.85 -58.53
C LEU A 403 -23.24 60.48 -57.11
N ILE A 404 -24.15 60.58 -56.13
CA ILE A 404 -23.90 60.12 -54.76
C ILE A 404 -23.68 58.60 -54.77
N GLU A 405 -24.54 57.84 -55.48
CA GLU A 405 -24.40 56.38 -55.57
C GLU A 405 -23.03 55.95 -56.13
N LYS A 406 -22.51 56.64 -57.16
CA LYS A 406 -21.20 56.33 -57.73
C LYS A 406 -20.05 56.57 -56.73
N LYS A 407 -20.04 57.73 -56.06
CA LYS A 407 -19.01 58.04 -55.05
C LYS A 407 -19.09 57.12 -53.83
N ILE A 408 -20.30 56.81 -53.36
CA ILE A 408 -20.51 55.90 -52.23
C ILE A 408 -20.09 54.48 -52.60
N SER A 409 -20.30 54.03 -53.84
CA SER A 409 -19.78 52.74 -54.31
C SER A 409 -18.25 52.68 -54.35
N GLU A 410 -17.57 53.77 -54.73
CA GLU A 410 -16.11 53.85 -54.66
C GLU A 410 -15.59 53.83 -53.21
N ILE A 411 -16.26 54.56 -52.31
CA ILE A 411 -15.95 54.58 -50.87
C ILE A 411 -16.23 53.22 -50.22
N GLU A 412 -17.30 52.53 -50.60
CA GLU A 412 -17.62 51.18 -50.12
C GLU A 412 -16.53 50.18 -50.53
N LYS A 413 -16.06 50.23 -51.77
CA LYS A 413 -14.94 49.39 -52.21
C LYS A 413 -13.67 49.65 -51.40
N GLN A 414 -13.35 50.91 -51.12
CA GLN A 414 -12.20 51.26 -50.28
C GLN A 414 -12.39 50.79 -48.83
N TYR A 415 -13.59 50.90 -48.28
CA TYR A 415 -13.90 50.42 -46.94
C TYR A 415 -13.71 48.91 -46.84
N ILE A 416 -14.21 48.13 -47.81
CA ILE A 416 -14.06 46.66 -47.82
C ILE A 416 -12.58 46.25 -47.93
N ILE A 417 -11.75 47.01 -48.64
CA ILE A 417 -10.30 46.76 -48.73
C ILE A 417 -9.61 47.03 -47.38
N ASN A 418 -9.97 48.13 -46.73
CA ASN A 418 -9.33 48.55 -45.47
C ASN A 418 -9.88 47.77 -44.25
N HIS A 419 -11.11 47.26 -44.35
CA HIS A 419 -11.80 46.50 -43.32
C HIS A 419 -12.39 45.24 -43.97
N PRO A 420 -11.56 44.20 -44.18
CA PRO A 420 -12.02 42.97 -44.82
C PRO A 420 -13.16 42.34 -44.02
N LYS A 421 -14.06 41.67 -44.75
CA LYS A 421 -15.17 40.95 -44.15
C LYS A 421 -14.63 39.82 -43.25
N PRO A 422 -15.17 39.63 -42.04
CA PRO A 422 -14.73 38.52 -41.18
C PRO A 422 -14.96 37.17 -41.88
N GLU A 423 -13.96 36.29 -41.80
CA GLU A 423 -13.98 34.91 -42.29
C GLU A 423 -14.27 33.94 -41.13
N LEU A 424 -14.71 32.72 -41.45
CA LEU A 424 -15.20 31.72 -40.47
C LEU A 424 -14.12 30.77 -39.98
#